data_AF-A0A2A2R528-F1
#
_entry.id   AF-A0A2A2R528-F1
#
_cell.length_a   1.000
_cell.length_b   1.000
_cell.length_c   1.000
_cell.angle_alpha   90.00
_cell.angle_beta   90.00
_cell.angle_gamma   90.00
#
_symmetry.space_group_name_H-M   'P 1'
#
loop_
_entity.id
_entity.type
_entity.pdbx_description
1 polymer ?
#
loop_
_entity_poly.entity_id
_entity_poly.type
_entity_poly.pdbx_seq_one_letter_code
_entity_poly.pdbx_strand_id
1 'polypeptide(L)'
;MAQAVPATAPAATPIAAPAPPSTPAIQAMDADSQRVIVNTPGRVTAVFLCTEESQKEIRDAAGKLDKFRGLSNFRVIAVVDLRDSLGNMVEGIVRWRMQEDLDEESERLAPFYRANGNNKEPRPDLCAIPDFNGAVCKSLGWPKVSNKLRCVVFGPDGQPLQRWDELKNYTELYDVVAKALGKN
;
A
#
# COMPACT_ATOMS: atom_id res chain seq x y z
N MET A 1 -34.86 13.08 -64.12
CA MET A 1 -35.15 12.92 -62.69
C MET A 1 -34.13 11.97 -62.10
N ALA A 2 -33.24 12.46 -61.23
CA ALA A 2 -32.48 11.67 -60.24
C ALA A 2 -31.79 12.67 -59.31
N GLN A 3 -32.27 12.77 -58.07
CA GLN A 3 -31.63 13.51 -56.99
C GLN A 3 -30.49 12.66 -56.43
N ALA A 4 -29.31 13.24 -56.26
CA ALA A 4 -28.23 12.66 -55.48
C ALA A 4 -28.15 13.40 -54.13
N VAL A 5 -28.45 12.67 -53.06
CA VAL A 5 -28.28 13.07 -51.65
C VAL A 5 -26.78 13.14 -51.29
N PRO A 6 -26.32 14.15 -50.55
CA PRO A 6 -24.96 14.14 -50.01
C PRO A 6 -24.90 13.33 -48.70
N ALA A 7 -23.92 12.44 -48.61
CA ALA A 7 -23.62 11.64 -47.43
C ALA A 7 -22.98 12.50 -46.32
N THR A 8 -23.57 12.47 -45.14
CA THR A 8 -23.09 13.11 -43.91
C THR A 8 -21.85 12.37 -43.39
N ALA A 9 -20.74 13.08 -43.18
CA ALA A 9 -19.55 12.55 -42.53
C ALA A 9 -19.81 12.32 -41.02
N PRO A 10 -19.25 11.26 -40.41
CA PRO A 10 -19.46 10.97 -38.98
C PRO A 10 -18.65 11.93 -38.10
N ALA A 11 -19.27 12.31 -36.98
CA ALA A 11 -18.70 13.17 -35.94
C ALA A 11 -17.44 12.54 -35.32
N ALA A 12 -16.39 13.35 -35.20
CA ALA A 12 -15.16 13.00 -34.52
C ALA A 12 -15.42 12.72 -33.03
N THR A 13 -15.01 11.54 -32.58
CA THR A 13 -14.94 11.17 -31.16
C THR A 13 -13.93 12.09 -30.46
N PRO A 14 -14.22 12.67 -29.28
CA PRO A 14 -13.19 13.39 -28.53
C PRO A 14 -12.14 12.38 -28.06
N ILE A 15 -10.90 12.59 -28.50
CA ILE A 15 -9.73 11.85 -28.05
C ILE A 15 -9.59 12.14 -26.54
N ALA A 16 -9.87 11.13 -25.72
CA ALA A 16 -9.63 11.20 -24.29
C ALA A 16 -8.15 11.52 -24.05
N ALA A 17 -7.88 12.51 -23.20
CA ALA A 17 -6.53 12.88 -22.80
C ALA A 17 -5.76 11.63 -22.34
N PRO A 18 -4.45 11.51 -22.67
CA PRO A 18 -3.65 10.40 -22.20
C PRO A 18 -3.66 10.43 -20.67
N ALA A 19 -4.14 9.34 -20.06
CA ALA A 19 -3.95 9.14 -18.62
C ALA A 19 -2.45 9.32 -18.30
N PRO A 20 -2.10 9.99 -17.20
CA PRO A 20 -0.70 10.13 -16.80
C PRO A 20 -0.05 8.73 -16.74
N PRO A 21 1.26 8.60 -17.02
CA PRO A 21 1.94 7.32 -17.05
C PRO A 21 1.77 6.62 -15.69
N SER A 22 0.84 5.68 -15.61
CA SER A 22 0.56 4.93 -14.39
C SER A 22 1.80 4.11 -14.05
N THR A 23 2.36 4.31 -12.85
CA THR A 23 3.33 3.35 -12.33
C THR A 23 2.71 1.95 -12.44
N PRO A 24 3.41 0.95 -13.01
CA PRO A 24 2.86 -0.38 -13.21
C PRO A 24 2.24 -0.90 -11.91
N ALA A 25 1.01 -1.42 -11.99
CA ALA A 25 0.31 -1.90 -10.81
C ALA A 25 1.11 -3.04 -10.16
N ILE A 26 1.58 -2.83 -8.92
CA ILE A 26 2.34 -3.83 -8.18
C ILE A 26 1.34 -4.76 -7.52
N GLN A 27 1.22 -5.96 -8.08
CA GLN A 27 0.34 -7.01 -7.55
C GLN A 27 1.11 -7.90 -6.58
N ALA A 28 0.47 -8.24 -5.47
CA ALA A 28 1.02 -9.14 -4.47
C ALA A 28 -0.07 -10.03 -3.89
N MET A 29 0.35 -11.12 -3.25
CA MET A 29 -0.52 -11.94 -2.42
C MET A 29 -0.28 -11.56 -0.96
N ASP A 30 -1.34 -11.25 -0.22
CA ASP A 30 -1.21 -11.01 1.21
C ASP A 30 -1.18 -12.31 2.04
N ALA A 31 -1.04 -12.16 3.35
CA ALA A 31 -1.04 -13.25 4.32
C ALA A 31 -2.36 -14.04 4.30
N ASP A 32 -3.49 -13.39 4.03
CA ASP A 32 -4.84 -13.96 3.91
C ASP A 32 -5.09 -14.65 2.55
N SER A 33 -4.06 -14.75 1.71
CA SER A 33 -4.15 -15.32 0.36
C SER A 33 -5.10 -14.54 -0.57
N GLN A 34 -5.25 -13.24 -0.32
CA GLN A 34 -5.95 -12.31 -1.20
C GLN A 34 -4.97 -11.60 -2.12
N ARG A 35 -5.39 -11.37 -3.37
CA ARG A 35 -4.62 -10.54 -4.30
C ARG A 35 -4.82 -9.07 -3.96
N VAL A 36 -3.73 -8.36 -3.74
CA VAL A 36 -3.73 -6.94 -3.39
C VAL A 36 -2.89 -6.14 -4.37
N ILE A 37 -3.35 -4.94 -4.71
CA ILE A 37 -2.60 -3.95 -5.48
C ILE A 37 -1.97 -2.96 -4.50
N VAL A 38 -0.66 -2.90 -4.47
CA VAL A 38 0.10 -2.06 -3.53
C VAL A 38 -0.11 -0.57 -3.81
N ASN A 39 -0.17 -0.16 -5.07
CA ASN A 39 -0.37 1.22 -5.51
C ASN A 39 -1.80 1.44 -6.04
N THR A 40 -2.81 1.16 -5.20
CA THR A 40 -4.22 1.30 -5.61
C THR A 40 -4.58 2.79 -5.82
N PRO A 41 -5.01 3.20 -7.02
CA PRO A 41 -5.48 4.57 -7.24
C PRO A 41 -6.76 4.84 -6.43
N GLY A 42 -6.91 6.08 -5.96
CA GLY A 42 -7.99 6.54 -5.09
C GLY A 42 -7.70 6.44 -3.59
N ARG A 43 -6.54 5.89 -3.17
CA ARG A 43 -6.12 5.84 -1.77
C ARG A 43 -4.65 6.20 -1.60
N VAL A 44 -4.34 6.97 -0.56
CA VAL A 44 -2.97 7.15 -0.09
C VAL A 44 -2.53 5.86 0.58
N THR A 45 -1.45 5.25 0.10
CA THR A 45 -0.98 3.96 0.60
C THR A 45 0.46 4.07 1.09
N ALA A 46 0.67 3.88 2.39
CA ALA A 46 2.01 3.79 2.97
C ALA A 46 2.46 2.33 3.00
N VAL A 47 3.59 2.02 2.37
CA VAL A 47 4.12 0.67 2.26
C VAL A 47 5.44 0.60 3.00
N PHE A 48 5.54 -0.31 3.96
CA PHE A 48 6.74 -0.50 4.78
C PHE A 48 7.42 -1.81 4.43
N LEU A 49 8.75 -1.82 4.46
CA LEU A 49 9.53 -3.05 4.43
C LEU A 49 9.74 -3.53 5.87
N CYS A 50 9.24 -4.73 6.16
CA CYS A 50 9.42 -5.46 7.40
C CYS A 50 10.48 -6.53 7.25
N THR A 51 11.47 -6.49 8.12
CA THR A 51 12.35 -7.61 8.44
C THR A 51 12.13 -7.99 9.91
N GLU A 52 12.67 -9.12 10.35
CA GLU A 52 12.61 -9.55 11.75
C GLU A 52 13.18 -8.48 12.69
N GLU A 53 14.30 -7.86 12.31
CA GLU A 53 14.97 -6.84 13.11
C GLU A 53 14.22 -5.49 13.13
N SER A 54 13.41 -5.20 12.09
CA SER A 54 12.73 -3.91 11.96
C SER A 54 11.28 -3.90 12.44
N GLN A 55 10.78 -5.02 13.01
CA GLN A 55 9.39 -5.12 13.48
C GLN A 55 9.02 -4.01 14.47
N LYS A 56 9.90 -3.73 15.43
CA LYS A 56 9.65 -2.67 16.43
C LYS A 56 9.59 -1.30 15.78
N GLU A 57 10.54 -0.99 14.89
CA GLU A 57 10.59 0.31 14.20
C GLU A 57 9.34 0.55 13.35
N ILE A 58 8.80 -0.52 12.75
CA ILE A 58 7.57 -0.44 11.95
C ILE A 58 6.35 -0.21 12.82
N ARG A 59 6.25 -0.88 13.96
CA ARG A 59 5.18 -0.59 14.93
C ARG A 59 5.24 0.87 15.39
N ASP A 60 6.43 1.39 15.65
CA ASP A 60 6.61 2.80 16.04
C ASP A 60 6.25 3.78 14.91
N ALA A 61 6.67 3.49 13.67
CA ALA A 61 6.41 4.33 12.49
C ALA A 61 4.93 4.28 12.04
N ALA A 62 4.37 3.08 11.91
CA ALA A 62 2.95 2.88 11.60
C ALA A 62 2.06 3.43 12.72
N GLY A 63 2.50 3.33 13.98
CA GLY A 63 1.82 3.91 15.13
C GLY A 63 1.60 5.42 15.03
N LYS A 64 2.52 6.17 14.39
CA LYS A 64 2.32 7.60 14.11
C LYS A 64 1.20 7.87 13.10
N LEU A 65 0.91 6.91 12.24
CA LEU A 65 -0.13 6.97 11.22
C LEU A 65 -1.48 6.43 11.71
N ASP A 66 -1.56 5.88 12.93
CA ASP A 66 -2.79 5.29 13.48
C ASP A 66 -3.98 6.24 13.48
N LYS A 67 -3.74 7.54 13.68
CA LYS A 67 -4.81 8.54 13.64
C LYS A 67 -5.43 8.76 12.26
N PHE A 68 -4.79 8.28 11.19
CA PHE A 68 -5.39 8.24 9.85
C PHE A 68 -6.09 6.91 9.56
N ARG A 69 -5.92 5.89 10.40
CA ARG A 69 -6.58 4.60 10.24
C ARG A 69 -8.08 4.73 10.41
N GLY A 70 -8.83 4.03 9.56
CA GLY A 70 -10.28 4.14 9.49
C GLY A 70 -10.79 5.17 8.48
N LEU A 71 -9.91 6.01 7.92
CA LEU A 71 -10.25 6.81 6.74
C LEU A 71 -10.31 5.92 5.48
N SER A 72 -11.36 6.07 4.67
CA SER A 72 -11.55 5.26 3.47
C SER A 72 -10.51 5.49 2.36
N ASN A 73 -9.81 6.63 2.42
CA ASN A 73 -8.79 7.05 1.46
C ASN A 73 -7.36 6.81 1.95
N PHE A 74 -7.16 6.11 3.07
CA PHE A 74 -5.83 5.79 3.60
C PHE A 74 -5.67 4.29 3.85
N ARG A 75 -4.48 3.76 3.53
CA ARG A 75 -4.11 2.37 3.79
C ARG A 75 -2.64 2.27 4.18
N VAL A 76 -2.31 1.28 5.00
CA VAL A 76 -0.92 0.88 5.23
C VAL A 76 -0.77 -0.59 4.85
N ILE A 77 0.35 -0.91 4.21
CA ILE A 77 0.73 -2.26 3.83
C ILE A 77 2.12 -2.57 4.42
N ALA A 78 2.23 -3.70 5.09
CA ALA A 78 3.50 -4.23 5.59
C ALA A 78 4.03 -5.29 4.64
N VAL A 79 5.16 -5.08 3.97
CA VAL A 79 5.80 -6.09 3.12
C VAL A 79 6.90 -6.77 3.91
N VAL A 80 6.75 -8.04 4.25
CA VAL A 80 7.75 -8.82 4.98
C VAL A 80 8.72 -9.45 4.00
N ASP A 81 9.99 -9.05 4.05
CA ASP A 81 11.04 -9.63 3.22
C ASP A 81 11.48 -10.97 3.79
N LEU A 82 11.18 -12.05 3.07
CA LEU A 82 11.46 -13.41 3.50
C LEU A 82 12.52 -14.09 2.61
N ARG A 83 13.19 -13.33 1.74
CA ARG A 83 14.20 -13.87 0.80
C ARG A 83 15.38 -14.57 1.49
N ASP A 84 15.71 -14.18 2.71
CA ASP A 84 16.75 -14.85 3.52
C ASP A 84 16.20 -15.94 4.45
N SER A 85 14.89 -15.97 4.66
CA SER A 85 14.20 -16.95 5.52
C SER A 85 13.68 -18.19 4.78
N LEU A 86 13.72 -18.19 3.44
CA LEU A 86 13.27 -19.29 2.58
C LEU A 86 13.89 -20.66 2.89
N GLY A 87 15.08 -20.70 3.51
CA GLY A 87 15.78 -21.94 3.82
C GLY A 87 15.27 -22.67 5.09
N ASN A 88 14.64 -21.95 6.03
CA ASN A 88 14.41 -22.46 7.38
C ASN A 88 12.94 -22.45 7.84
N MET A 89 12.05 -21.70 7.18
CA MET A 89 10.66 -21.54 7.61
C MET A 89 9.65 -22.10 6.61
N VAL A 90 8.68 -22.86 7.10
CA VAL A 90 7.54 -23.33 6.30
C VAL A 90 6.61 -22.15 6.02
N GLU A 91 6.32 -21.86 4.75
CA GLU A 91 5.50 -20.71 4.33
C GLU A 91 4.16 -20.59 5.09
N GLY A 92 3.54 -21.73 5.40
CA GLY A 92 2.29 -21.79 6.16
C GLY A 92 2.41 -21.25 7.58
N ILE A 93 3.54 -21.51 8.27
CA ILE A 93 3.77 -21.02 9.63
C ILE A 93 3.95 -19.50 9.62
N VAL A 94 4.70 -18.98 8.64
CA VAL A 94 4.94 -17.54 8.51
C VAL A 94 3.63 -16.80 8.25
N ARG A 95 2.82 -17.29 7.31
CA ARG A 95 1.49 -16.72 7.02
C ARG A 95 0.59 -16.72 8.25
N TRP A 96 0.54 -17.84 8.97
CA TRP A 96 -0.26 -17.96 10.19
C TRP A 96 0.17 -16.93 11.25
N ARG A 97 1.47 -16.79 11.49
CA ARG A 97 2.01 -15.78 12.42
C ARG A 97 1.64 -14.35 12.00
N MET A 98 1.73 -14.05 10.71
CA MET A 98 1.35 -12.74 10.18
C MET A 98 -0.16 -12.49 10.30
N GLN A 99 -0.99 -13.52 10.20
CA GLN A 99 -2.43 -13.40 10.43
C GLN A 99 -2.73 -13.08 11.90
N GLU A 100 -2.08 -13.78 12.85
CA GLU A 100 -2.19 -13.46 14.28
C GLU A 100 -1.76 -12.01 14.57
N ASP A 101 -0.63 -11.56 14.03
CA ASP A 101 -0.16 -10.19 14.19
C ASP A 101 -1.18 -9.16 13.64
N LEU A 102 -1.84 -9.48 12.52
CA LEU A 102 -2.89 -8.63 11.94
C LEU A 102 -4.16 -8.61 12.80
N ASP A 103 -4.52 -9.74 13.41
CA ASP A 103 -5.67 -9.84 14.31
C ASP A 103 -5.42 -9.00 15.58
N GLU A 104 -4.26 -9.13 16.22
CA GLU A 104 -3.86 -8.31 17.37
C GLU A 104 -3.86 -6.81 17.04
N GLU A 105 -3.29 -6.45 15.88
CA GLU A 105 -3.25 -5.06 15.43
C GLU A 105 -4.66 -4.51 15.14
N SER A 106 -5.59 -5.36 14.70
CA SER A 106 -6.98 -4.95 14.47
C SER A 106 -7.69 -4.54 15.75
N GLU A 107 -7.48 -5.27 16.86
CA GLU A 107 -8.04 -4.94 18.16
C GLU A 107 -7.48 -3.62 18.68
N ARG A 108 -6.16 -3.42 18.52
CA ARG A 108 -5.46 -2.19 18.90
C ARG A 108 -5.97 -0.97 18.11
N LEU A 109 -6.39 -1.16 16.86
CA LEU A 109 -6.81 -0.07 15.96
C LEU A 109 -8.29 0.30 16.06
N ALA A 110 -9.13 -0.54 16.67
CA ALA A 110 -10.55 -0.29 16.87
C ALA A 110 -10.88 1.12 17.43
N PRO A 111 -10.20 1.65 18.47
CA PRO A 111 -10.49 3.00 18.96
C PRO A 111 -10.20 4.11 17.94
N PHE A 112 -9.18 3.96 17.09
CA PHE A 112 -8.83 4.95 16.07
C PHE A 112 -9.86 4.98 14.93
N TYR A 113 -10.38 3.82 14.54
CA TYR A 113 -11.48 3.72 13.58
C TYR A 113 -12.72 4.46 14.09
N ARG A 114 -13.11 4.19 15.34
CA ARG A 114 -14.23 4.87 15.99
C ARG A 114 -14.03 6.38 16.10
N ALA A 115 -12.83 6.84 16.44
CA ALA A 115 -12.49 8.26 16.49
C ALA A 115 -12.64 8.96 15.12
N ASN A 116 -12.41 8.23 14.02
CA ASN A 116 -12.63 8.70 12.65
C ASN A 116 -14.07 8.45 12.14
N GLY A 117 -15.01 8.10 13.02
CA GLY A 117 -16.41 7.87 12.66
C GLY A 117 -16.65 6.58 11.88
N ASN A 118 -15.66 5.68 11.83
CA ASN A 118 -15.76 4.38 11.17
C ASN A 118 -16.03 3.29 12.21
N ASN A 119 -17.24 2.72 12.18
CA ASN A 119 -17.64 1.62 13.08
C ASN A 119 -17.34 0.23 12.52
N LYS A 120 -16.65 0.13 11.38
CA LYS A 120 -16.26 -1.15 10.80
C LYS A 120 -15.14 -1.80 11.60
N GLU A 121 -15.08 -3.11 11.49
CA GLU A 121 -13.94 -3.89 11.95
C GLU A 121 -12.65 -3.46 11.22
N PRO A 122 -11.53 -3.21 11.92
CA PRO A 122 -10.29 -2.78 11.27
C PRO A 122 -9.59 -3.86 10.44
N ARG A 123 -9.75 -5.13 10.82
CA ARG A 123 -8.98 -6.27 10.26
C ARG A 123 -9.00 -6.36 8.72
N PRO A 124 -10.14 -6.15 8.03
CA PRO A 124 -10.19 -6.19 6.55
C PRO A 124 -9.39 -5.08 5.86
N ASP A 125 -9.11 -3.98 6.56
CA ASP A 125 -8.34 -2.85 6.01
C ASP A 125 -6.82 -3.01 6.30
N LEU A 126 -6.43 -3.97 7.13
CA LEU A 126 -5.04 -4.32 7.39
C LEU A 126 -4.50 -5.27 6.31
N CYS A 127 -3.22 -5.14 6.00
CA CYS A 127 -2.60 -5.94 4.96
C CYS A 127 -1.12 -6.14 5.25
N ALA A 128 -0.71 -7.40 5.29
CA ALA A 128 0.68 -7.79 5.31
C ALA A 128 0.97 -8.74 4.14
N ILE A 129 2.06 -8.50 3.43
CA ILE A 129 2.47 -9.24 2.24
C ILE A 129 3.74 -10.03 2.60
N PRO A 130 3.68 -11.36 2.68
CA PRO A 130 4.88 -12.18 2.79
C PRO A 130 5.58 -12.27 1.42
N ASP A 131 6.72 -11.58 1.28
CA ASP A 131 7.48 -11.56 0.03
C ASP A 131 8.58 -12.64 0.05
N PHE A 132 8.14 -13.89 -0.14
CA PHE A 132 8.99 -15.09 -0.17
C PHE A 132 10.05 -15.00 -1.27
N ASN A 133 9.65 -14.69 -2.50
CA ASN A 133 10.54 -14.68 -3.66
C ASN A 133 11.18 -13.31 -3.94
N GLY A 134 10.83 -12.27 -3.18
CA GLY A 134 11.36 -10.92 -3.37
C GLY A 134 10.76 -10.15 -4.54
N ALA A 135 9.69 -10.64 -5.17
CA ALA A 135 9.12 -10.01 -6.36
C ALA A 135 8.53 -8.63 -6.04
N VAL A 136 7.93 -8.48 -4.86
CA VAL A 136 7.34 -7.21 -4.42
C VAL A 136 8.44 -6.22 -4.10
N CYS A 137 9.44 -6.64 -3.32
CA CYS A 137 10.63 -5.84 -3.02
C CYS A 137 11.36 -5.41 -4.30
N LYS A 138 11.51 -6.30 -5.28
CA LYS A 138 12.13 -5.97 -6.58
C LYS A 138 11.30 -4.94 -7.36
N SER A 139 9.99 -5.09 -7.38
CA SER A 139 9.08 -4.13 -8.05
C SER A 139 9.10 -2.76 -7.36
N LEU A 140 9.31 -2.75 -6.05
CA LEU A 140 9.54 -1.55 -5.25
C LEU A 140 11.00 -1.07 -5.29
N GLY A 141 11.89 -1.70 -6.07
CA GLY A 141 13.30 -1.33 -6.17
C GLY A 141 14.08 -1.45 -4.84
N TRP A 142 13.67 -2.33 -3.93
CA TRP A 142 14.35 -2.61 -2.67
C TRP A 142 15.37 -3.75 -2.84
N PRO A 143 16.65 -3.52 -2.51
CA PRO A 143 17.69 -4.54 -2.55
C PRO A 143 17.43 -5.62 -1.50
N LYS A 144 18.09 -6.77 -1.65
CA LYS A 144 17.91 -7.95 -0.79
C LYS A 144 18.31 -7.73 0.66
N VAL A 145 19.35 -6.95 0.92
CA VAL A 145 19.98 -6.91 2.24
C VAL A 145 19.87 -5.50 2.79
N SER A 146 18.94 -5.31 3.72
CA SER A 146 18.75 -4.02 4.36
C SER A 146 18.09 -4.19 5.71
N ASN A 147 18.86 -4.09 6.79
CA ASN A 147 18.36 -4.04 8.17
C ASN A 147 17.74 -2.67 8.51
N LYS A 148 17.37 -1.91 7.47
CA LYS A 148 16.88 -0.55 7.57
C LYS A 148 15.40 -0.56 7.28
N LEU A 149 14.63 0.13 8.12
CA LEU A 149 13.24 0.44 7.83
C LEU A 149 13.13 1.22 6.52
N ARG A 150 12.49 0.63 5.50
CA ARG A 150 12.16 1.32 4.25
C ARG A 150 10.69 1.63 4.19
N CYS A 151 10.36 2.74 3.55
CA CYS A 151 8.98 3.15 3.34
C CYS A 151 8.84 3.78 1.97
N VAL A 152 7.69 3.57 1.33
CA VAL A 152 7.24 4.37 0.21
C VAL A 152 5.78 4.76 0.45
N VAL A 153 5.46 6.03 0.24
CA VAL A 153 4.09 6.53 0.30
C VAL A 153 3.62 6.77 -1.12
N PHE A 154 2.56 6.08 -1.52
CA PHE A 154 1.86 6.30 -2.77
C PHE A 154 0.72 7.29 -2.56
N GLY A 155 0.56 8.21 -3.51
CA GLY A 155 -0.53 9.16 -3.56
C GLY A 155 -1.83 8.56 -4.08
N PRO A 156 -2.92 9.34 -4.08
CA PRO A 156 -4.21 8.89 -4.61
C PRO A 156 -4.18 8.66 -6.13
N ASP A 157 -3.17 9.13 -6.84
CA ASP A 157 -2.92 8.87 -8.25
C ASP A 157 -2.16 7.54 -8.48
N GLY A 158 -1.80 6.82 -7.42
CA GLY A 158 -1.01 5.59 -7.48
C GLY A 158 0.47 5.82 -7.78
N GLN A 159 0.94 7.07 -7.76
CA GLN A 159 2.34 7.43 -7.95
C GLN A 159 3.08 7.52 -6.60
N PRO A 160 4.36 7.16 -6.54
CA PRO A 160 5.16 7.35 -5.33
C PRO A 160 5.33 8.85 -5.06
N LEU A 161 4.82 9.33 -3.93
CA LEU A 161 5.00 10.71 -3.48
C LEU A 161 6.37 10.90 -2.84
N GLN A 162 6.76 9.96 -1.98
CA GLN A 162 8.02 10.00 -1.25
C GLN A 162 8.48 8.58 -0.93
N ARG A 163 9.79 8.40 -0.94
CA ARG A 163 10.45 7.13 -0.63
C ARG A 163 11.58 7.37 0.34
N TRP A 164 11.69 6.46 1.31
CA TRP A 164 12.79 6.37 2.25
C TRP A 164 13.44 5.00 2.13
N ASP A 165 14.74 4.99 1.80
CA ASP A 165 15.57 3.78 1.90
C ASP A 165 16.11 3.56 3.33
N GLU A 166 15.93 4.56 4.21
CA GLU A 166 16.18 4.48 5.66
C GLU A 166 15.30 5.51 6.38
N LEU A 167 14.17 5.07 6.91
CA LEU A 167 13.24 5.94 7.63
C LEU A 167 13.66 6.10 9.09
N LYS A 168 14.20 7.27 9.43
CA LYS A 168 14.57 7.64 10.82
C LYS A 168 13.64 8.66 11.45
N ASN A 169 12.92 9.42 10.63
CA ASN A 169 12.08 10.52 11.09
C ASN A 169 10.61 10.20 10.82
N TYR A 170 9.90 9.75 11.85
CA TYR A 170 8.49 9.39 11.73
C TYR A 170 7.57 10.62 11.66
N THR A 171 8.04 11.80 12.06
CA THR A 171 7.30 13.06 11.89
C THR A 171 7.25 13.47 10.43
N GLU A 172 8.35 13.33 9.69
CA GLU A 172 8.35 13.61 8.25
C GLU A 172 7.40 12.68 7.49
N LEU A 173 7.42 11.37 7.80
CA LEU A 173 6.46 10.41 7.27
C LEU A 173 5.02 10.85 7.56
N TYR A 174 4.75 11.25 8.81
CA TYR A 174 3.45 11.74 9.21
C TYR A 174 3.00 12.94 8.36
N ASP A 175 3.86 13.95 8.20
CA ASP A 175 3.54 15.18 7.47
C ASP A 175 3.28 14.91 5.98
N VAL A 176 4.04 14.00 5.36
CA VAL A 176 3.82 13.60 3.96
C VAL A 176 2.44 12.95 3.79
N VAL A 177 2.07 12.04 4.69
CA VAL A 177 0.76 11.38 4.65
C VAL A 177 -0.35 12.38 4.94
N ALA A 178 -0.17 13.26 5.93
CA ALA A 178 -1.12 14.30 6.30
C ALA A 178 -1.43 15.22 5.10
N LYS A 179 -0.37 15.70 4.44
CA LYS A 179 -0.46 16.51 3.23
C LYS A 179 -1.16 15.78 2.09
N ALA A 180 -0.82 14.51 1.85
CA ALA A 180 -1.45 13.69 0.82
C ALA A 180 -2.95 13.46 1.08
N LEU A 181 -3.37 13.42 2.35
CA LEU A 181 -4.76 13.30 2.77
C LEU A 181 -5.50 14.65 2.86
N GLY A 182 -4.81 15.78 2.63
CA GLY A 182 -5.38 17.13 2.76
C GLY A 182 -5.69 17.52 4.21
N LYS A 183 -5.04 16.89 5.18
CA LYS A 183 -5.13 17.19 6.62
C LYS A 183 -3.89 18.00 6.99
N ASN A 184 -4.01 19.33 7.03
CA ASN A 184 -2.94 20.25 7.41
C ASN A 184 -3.22 20.83 8.79
#